data_AF-A0A9X1TYZ3-F1
#
_entry.id   AF-A0A9X1TYZ3-F1
#
_cell.length_a   1.000
_cell.length_b   1.000
_cell.length_c   1.000
_cell.angle_alpha   90.00
_cell.angle_beta   90.00
_cell.angle_gamma   90.00
#
_symmetry.space_group_name_H-M   'P 1'
#
loop_
_entity.id
_entity.type
_entity.pdbx_description
1 polymer ?
#
loop_
_entity_poly.entity_id
_entity_poly.type
_entity_poly.pdbx_seq_one_letter_code
_entity_poly.pdbx_strand_id
1 'polypeptide(L)'
;MGGFSLWHILILALLVLLLFGGNRFSAMMGDVAKGLKSFKQGLSDDDKPAESPRQLPPQQSQPQQPIDITPRPAEPTAPSPSSDDQTRS
;
A
#
# COMPACT_ATOMS: atom_id res chain seq x y z
N MET A 1 -47.71 -1.41 -12.84
CA MET A 1 -46.83 -2.35 -12.12
C MET A 1 -45.43 -1.74 -12.11
N GLY A 2 -45.17 -0.86 -11.14
CA GLY A 2 -43.96 -0.02 -11.10
C GLY A 2 -42.78 -0.80 -10.55
N GLY A 3 -42.08 -1.49 -11.45
CA GLY A 3 -40.87 -2.25 -11.12
C GLY A 3 -39.76 -1.34 -10.58
N PHE A 4 -39.19 -1.76 -9.45
CA PHE A 4 -37.88 -1.33 -8.93
C PHE A 4 -37.58 0.17 -9.05
N SER A 5 -38.44 1.01 -8.47
CA SER A 5 -38.10 2.41 -8.21
C SER A 5 -36.79 2.48 -7.42
N LEU A 6 -35.90 3.44 -7.74
CA LEU A 6 -34.59 3.60 -7.09
C LEU A 6 -34.66 3.53 -5.56
N TRP A 7 -35.79 3.97 -5.00
CA TRP A 7 -36.09 3.88 -3.57
C TRP A 7 -36.01 2.45 -3.01
N HIS A 8 -36.50 1.45 -3.74
CA HIS A 8 -36.45 0.06 -3.32
C HIS A 8 -35.02 -0.49 -3.35
N ILE A 9 -34.25 -0.14 -4.39
CA ILE A 9 -32.85 -0.57 -4.52
C ILE A 9 -32.00 -0.01 -3.38
N LEU A 10 -32.22 1.25 -2.99
CA LEU A 10 -31.51 1.89 -1.88
C LEU A 10 -31.78 1.18 -0.54
N ILE A 11 -33.05 0.85 -0.27
CA ILE A 11 -33.45 0.11 0.94
C ILE A 11 -32.84 -1.29 0.94
N LEU A 12 -32.85 -1.99 -0.20
CA LEU A 12 -32.29 -3.33 -0.33
C LEU A 12 -30.78 -3.32 -0.11
N ALA A 13 -30.06 -2.34 -0.69
CA ALA A 13 -28.63 -2.18 -0.50
C ALA A 13 -28.25 -1.98 0.97
N LEU A 14 -29.05 -1.21 1.71
CA LEU A 14 -28.84 -0.99 3.14
C LEU A 14 -29.01 -2.28 3.95
N LEU A 15 -30.03 -3.09 3.63
CA LEU A 15 -30.23 -4.40 4.25
C LEU A 15 -29.05 -5.34 3.99
N VAL A 16 -28.57 -5.41 2.75
CA VAL A 16 -27.43 -6.26 2.38
C VAL A 16 -26.16 -5.82 3.09
N LEU A 17 -25.91 -4.51 3.18
CA LEU A 17 -24.74 -3.97 3.88
C LEU A 17 -24.81 -4.25 5.39
N LEU A 18 -25.99 -4.23 6.00
CA LEU A 18 -26.17 -4.56 7.42
C LEU A 18 -26.01 -6.06 7.68
N LEU A 19 -26.45 -6.91 6.76
CA LEU A 19 -26.34 -8.37 6.86
C LEU A 19 -24.90 -8.87 6.68
N PHE A 20 -24.20 -8.32 5.70
CA PHE A 20 -22.82 -8.70 5.38
C PHE A 20 -21.77 -7.88 6.13
N GLY A 21 -22.13 -6.69 6.60
CA GLY A 21 -21.21 -5.71 7.18
C GLY A 21 -20.27 -5.06 6.15
N GLY A 22 -19.75 -3.88 6.48
CA GLY A 22 -18.82 -3.14 5.61
C GLY A 22 -17.47 -3.86 5.36
N ASN A 23 -17.07 -4.75 6.27
CA ASN A 23 -15.78 -5.46 6.19
C ASN A 23 -15.73 -6.52 5.08
N ARG A 24 -16.85 -7.23 4.84
CA ARG A 24 -16.94 -8.24 3.77
C ARG A 24 -17.32 -7.61 2.43
N PHE A 25 -18.23 -6.64 2.45
CA PHE A 25 -18.66 -5.93 1.24
C PHE A 25 -17.51 -5.16 0.58
N SER A 26 -16.68 -4.45 1.35
CA SER A 26 -15.56 -3.67 0.78
C SER A 26 -14.50 -4.53 0.09
N ALA A 27 -14.18 -5.70 0.65
CA ALA A 27 -13.22 -6.63 0.05
C ALA A 27 -13.74 -7.17 -1.30
N MET A 28 -14.99 -7.64 -1.33
CA MET A 28 -15.61 -8.15 -2.56
C MET A 28 -15.85 -7.05 -3.61
N MET A 29 -16.26 -5.86 -3.18
CA MET A 29 -16.46 -4.72 -4.09
C MET A 29 -15.13 -4.25 -4.70
N GLY A 30 -14.00 -4.38 -3.98
CA GLY A 30 -12.67 -4.09 -4.50
C GLY A 30 -12.28 -5.01 -5.66
N ASP A 31 -12.51 -6.32 -5.53
CA ASP A 31 -12.23 -7.30 -6.59
C ASP A 31 -13.14 -7.10 -7.81
N VAL A 32 -14.43 -6.82 -7.58
CA VAL A 32 -15.40 -6.51 -8.64
C VAL A 32 -15.03 -5.20 -9.36
N ALA A 33 -14.65 -4.16 -8.62
CA ALA A 33 -14.22 -2.89 -9.20
C ALA A 33 -12.95 -3.04 -10.03
N LYS A 34 -12.01 -3.88 -9.60
CA LYS A 34 -10.78 -4.17 -10.35
C LYS A 34 -11.10 -4.91 -11.66
N GLY A 35 -11.99 -5.90 -11.62
CA GLY A 35 -12.47 -6.61 -12.82
C GLY A 35 -13.18 -5.68 -13.82
N LEU A 36 -14.07 -4.82 -13.34
CA LEU A 36 -14.79 -3.87 -14.20
C LEU A 36 -13.86 -2.78 -14.76
N LYS A 37 -12.86 -2.34 -13.97
CA LYS A 37 -11.83 -1.39 -14.42
C LYS A 37 -10.95 -1.99 -15.51
N SER A 38 -10.47 -3.22 -15.34
CA SER A 38 -9.69 -3.93 -16.37
C SER A 38 -10.50 -4.18 -17.63
N PHE A 39 -11.80 -4.48 -17.51
CA PHE A 39 -12.69 -4.62 -18.67
C PHE A 39 -12.83 -3.28 -19.43
N LYS A 40 -13.05 -2.18 -18.72
CA LYS A 40 -13.14 -0.85 -19.35
C LYS A 40 -11.80 -0.39 -19.92
N GLN A 41 -10.69 -0.66 -19.23
CA GLN A 41 -9.35 -0.37 -19.73
C GLN A 41 -9.07 -1.15 -21.01
N GLY A 42 -9.38 -2.45 -21.06
CA GLY A 42 -9.22 -3.28 -22.25
C GLY A 42 -10.08 -2.84 -23.44
N LEU A 43 -11.28 -2.28 -23.19
CA LEU A 43 -12.09 -1.64 -24.23
C LEU A 43 -11.57 -0.26 -24.66
N SER A 44 -10.84 0.46 -23.79
CA SER A 44 -10.35 1.82 -24.06
C SER A 44 -8.92 1.83 -24.62
N ASP A 45 -8.16 0.75 -24.44
CA ASP A 45 -6.80 0.55 -24.96
C ASP A 45 -6.78 0.44 -26.49
N ASP A 46 -7.91 0.05 -27.10
CA ASP A 46 -8.12 0.05 -28.56
C ASP A 46 -8.11 1.48 -29.15
N ASP A 47 -8.26 2.53 -28.32
CA ASP A 47 -8.45 3.91 -28.76
C ASP A 47 -7.42 4.92 -28.20
N LYS A 48 -6.57 4.58 -27.21
CA LYS A 48 -5.56 5.53 -26.66
C LYS A 48 -4.37 4.87 -25.92
N PRO A 49 -3.13 5.39 -26.04
CA PRO A 49 -1.97 4.88 -25.30
C PRO A 49 -2.07 5.18 -23.79
N ALA A 50 -2.01 4.11 -23.01
CA ALA A 50 -1.97 3.98 -21.55
C ALA A 50 -1.64 5.23 -20.68
N GLU A 51 -2.65 5.74 -19.96
CA GLU A 51 -2.45 6.36 -18.63
C GLU A 51 -2.73 5.32 -17.54
N SER A 52 -1.65 4.75 -17.00
CA SER A 52 -1.67 3.87 -15.83
C SER A 52 -2.15 4.65 -14.60
N PRO A 53 -3.25 4.27 -13.92
CA PRO A 53 -3.55 4.83 -12.62
C PRO A 53 -2.51 4.29 -11.64
N ARG A 54 -1.58 5.15 -11.22
CA ARG A 54 -0.69 4.94 -10.07
C ARG A 54 -1.53 4.39 -8.92
N GLN A 55 -1.43 3.08 -8.66
CA GLN A 55 -1.77 2.52 -7.37
C GLN A 55 -0.72 3.07 -6.41
N LEU A 56 -1.06 4.17 -5.74
CA LEU A 56 -0.34 4.60 -4.55
C LEU A 56 -0.41 3.42 -3.57
N PRO A 57 0.73 2.89 -3.07
CA PRO A 57 0.72 1.93 -2.00
C PRO A 57 -0.12 2.50 -0.85
N PRO A 58 -0.95 1.71 -0.15
CA PRO A 58 -1.53 2.15 1.09
C PRO A 58 -0.38 2.64 1.96
N GLN A 59 -0.33 3.94 2.26
CA GLN A 59 0.51 4.42 3.34
C GLN A 59 -0.06 3.80 4.61
N GLN A 60 0.46 2.63 4.94
CA GLN A 60 0.54 2.20 6.32
C GLN A 60 1.25 3.34 7.04
N SER A 61 0.56 3.92 8.02
CA SER A 61 1.09 4.86 8.98
C SER A 61 2.33 4.25 9.64
N GLN A 62 3.49 4.35 9.00
CA GLN A 62 4.76 4.17 9.68
C GLN A 62 4.90 5.41 10.56
N PRO A 63 5.00 5.26 11.90
CA PRO A 63 5.60 6.29 12.71
C PRO A 63 6.95 6.58 12.06
N GLN A 64 7.14 7.81 11.58
CA GLN A 64 8.43 8.28 11.11
C GLN A 64 9.40 8.06 12.27
N GLN A 65 10.20 7.00 12.22
CA GLN A 65 11.40 6.93 13.04
C GLN A 65 12.23 8.14 12.59
N PRO A 66 12.47 9.13 13.46
CA PRO A 66 13.30 10.27 13.13
C PRO A 66 14.59 9.75 12.53
N ILE A 67 14.95 10.25 11.34
CA ILE A 67 16.23 9.96 10.73
C ILE A 67 17.26 10.51 11.72
N ASP A 68 17.87 9.61 12.47
CA ASP A 68 18.90 9.93 13.45
C ASP A 68 20.13 10.40 12.66
N ILE A 69 20.21 11.70 12.43
CA ILE A 69 21.41 12.37 11.89
C ILE A 69 22.42 12.55 13.02
N THR A 70 22.77 11.45 13.70
CA THR A 70 24.01 11.40 14.47
C THR A 70 25.14 11.25 13.44
N PRO A 71 26.04 12.24 13.29
CA PRO A 71 27.27 12.02 12.54
C PRO A 71 27.97 10.87 13.25
N ARG A 72 28.19 9.73 12.57
CA ARG A 72 29.03 8.63 13.09
C ARG A 72 30.37 9.25 13.52
N PRO A 73 30.63 9.45 14.83
CA PRO A 73 31.94 9.88 15.26
C PRO A 73 32.89 8.73 14.92
N ALA A 74 34.04 9.12 14.41
CA ALA A 74 35.18 8.30 14.00
C ALA A 74 35.13 6.82 14.41
N GLU A 75 35.21 5.99 13.38
CA GLU A 75 35.76 4.63 13.38
C GLU A 75 36.49 4.26 14.69
N PRO A 76 36.08 3.18 15.39
CA PRO A 76 36.82 2.66 16.52
C PRO A 76 38.21 2.26 16.04
N THR A 77 39.23 3.04 16.42
CA THR A 77 40.62 2.57 16.39
C THR A 77 40.68 1.32 17.26
N ALA A 78 40.51 0.17 16.62
CA ALA A 78 40.74 -1.13 17.22
C ALA A 78 42.23 -1.15 17.64
N PRO A 79 42.54 -1.46 18.91
CA PRO A 79 43.91 -1.66 19.32
C PRO A 79 44.38 -2.97 18.70
N SER A 80 45.02 -2.89 17.54
CA SER A 80 45.69 -4.04 16.94
C SER A 80 47.12 -4.15 17.47
N PRO A 81 47.57 -5.38 17.74
CA PRO A 81 48.55 -5.69 18.77
C PRO A 81 50.00 -5.68 18.27
N SER A 82 50.92 -5.60 19.23
CA SER A 82 52.28 -6.17 19.22
C SER A 82 53.22 -5.76 18.08
N SER A 83 54.20 -4.91 18.42
CA SER A 83 55.53 -4.98 17.82
C SER A 83 56.55 -4.83 18.94
N ASP A 84 56.91 -5.97 19.50
CA ASP A 84 58.16 -6.20 20.22
C ASP A 84 59.35 -5.77 19.34
N ASP A 85 60.03 -4.66 19.67
CA ASP A 85 61.43 -4.43 19.27
C ASP A 85 62.04 -3.30 20.13
N GLN A 86 62.11 -3.51 21.44
CA GLN A 86 62.91 -2.64 22.31
C GLN A 86 63.62 -3.44 23.40
N THR A 87 64.26 -4.54 22.98
CA THR A 87 65.30 -5.23 23.73
C THR A 87 66.40 -5.65 22.77
N ARG A 88 67.29 -4.72 22.43
CA ARG A 88 68.66 -5.10 22.13
C ARG A 88 69.61 -4.06 22.71
N SER A 89 70.30 -4.54 23.73
CA SER A 89 71.44 -3.96 24.43
C SER A 89 72.62 -3.68 23.50
#